data_AF-A0A0S8EUV7-F1
#
_entry.id   AF-A0A0S8EUV7-F1
#
_cell.length_a   1.000
_cell.length_b   1.000
_cell.length_c   1.000
_cell.angle_alpha   90.00
_cell.angle_beta   90.00
_cell.angle_gamma   90.00
#
_symmetry.space_group_name_H-M   'P 1'
#
loop_
_entity.id
_entity.type
_entity.pdbx_description
1 polymer ?
#
loop_
_entity_poly.entity_id
_entity_poly.type
_entity_poly.pdbx_seq_one_letter_code
_entity_poly.pdbx_strand_id
1 'polypeptide(L)'
;MNNRKYFWLSIVAAAALGATGCGDSNDNSGGSGGTAGSGGTAGSGGSAGEGGMGGAPMGEATVYAAHLAPEVPAAEDTAVAIYVNGEEVTALGTISYGEATGRVMLPAPATYDIGIGLAGGDGPLLELTGVELNDGDDIAAVAYRTNEMLPVNVFTYNLSTEGLASGSGRVFVSHGANDSALDPVNISLGEDPDCSTLLPDFAFGTTAPGEGEPNLDLAADTYPIGFDVADDECPEVGPVGVPVTADVTSIVVAVDENTADGELDPQLWAIVDAGDPIALIEK
;
A
#
# COMPACT_ATOMS: atom_id res chain seq x y z
N MET A 1 26.23 15.14 27.75
CA MET A 1 27.03 14.33 26.80
C MET A 1 26.34 12.98 26.71
N ASN A 2 25.32 12.87 25.87
CA ASN A 2 24.53 11.64 25.78
C ASN A 2 25.03 10.84 24.58
N ASN A 3 25.66 9.72 24.88
CA ASN A 3 26.12 8.72 23.92
C ASN A 3 24.91 8.10 23.21
N ARG A 4 24.64 8.51 21.97
CA ARG A 4 23.77 7.77 21.06
C ARG A 4 24.50 6.48 20.68
N LYS A 5 24.07 5.36 21.27
CA LYS A 5 24.46 4.02 20.81
C LYS A 5 23.65 3.75 19.55
N TYR A 6 24.32 3.71 18.40
CA TYR A 6 23.76 3.25 17.14
C TYR A 6 23.41 1.76 17.30
N PHE A 7 22.14 1.46 17.51
CA PHE A 7 21.62 0.11 17.45
C PHE A 7 21.10 -0.08 16.02
N TRP A 8 21.80 -0.92 15.25
CA TRP A 8 21.42 -1.30 13.90
C TRP A 8 20.16 -2.16 13.96
N LEU A 9 19.00 -1.57 13.66
CA LEU A 9 17.81 -2.30 13.28
C LEU A 9 17.78 -2.34 11.76
N SER A 10 17.96 -3.53 11.22
CA SER A 10 17.83 -3.84 9.80
C SER A 10 16.38 -3.57 9.40
N ILE A 11 16.12 -2.43 8.77
CA ILE A 11 14.89 -2.22 7.99
C ILE A 11 15.02 -3.14 6.79
N VAL A 12 14.30 -4.26 6.82
CA VAL A 12 14.07 -5.07 5.63
C VAL A 12 12.91 -4.41 4.91
N ALA A 13 13.21 -3.46 4.03
CA ALA A 13 12.28 -3.11 2.96
C ALA A 13 12.28 -4.30 1.99
N ALA A 14 11.36 -5.26 2.20
CA ALA A 14 11.13 -6.35 1.27
C ALA A 14 10.27 -5.84 0.11
N ALA A 15 10.88 -5.13 -0.82
CA ALA A 15 10.36 -5.05 -2.18
C ALA A 15 10.79 -6.33 -2.91
N ALA A 16 9.99 -7.39 -2.77
CA ALA A 16 10.13 -8.60 -3.56
C ALA A 16 8.92 -8.72 -4.50
N LEU A 17 9.05 -8.13 -5.69
CA LEU A 17 8.11 -8.34 -6.79
C LEU A 17 8.28 -9.76 -7.35
N GLY A 18 7.15 -10.39 -7.60
CA GLY A 18 7.03 -11.81 -7.93
C GLY A 18 7.88 -12.26 -9.12
N ALA A 19 8.55 -13.40 -8.93
CA ALA A 19 9.10 -14.20 -10.00
C ALA A 19 7.97 -14.66 -10.95
N THR A 20 8.04 -14.25 -12.22
CA THR A 20 7.19 -14.81 -13.27
C THR A 20 7.62 -16.24 -13.56
N GLY A 21 6.70 -17.18 -13.33
CA GLY A 21 6.85 -18.61 -13.59
C GLY A 21 6.78 -18.97 -15.08
N CYS A 22 7.46 -20.06 -15.42
CA CYS A 22 7.75 -20.59 -16.75
C CYS A 22 6.52 -20.87 -17.64
N GLY A 23 6.60 -20.44 -18.91
CA GLY A 23 5.80 -20.98 -20.02
C GLY A 23 6.71 -21.61 -21.07
N ASP A 24 6.94 -22.92 -20.96
CA ASP A 24 7.61 -23.75 -21.97
C ASP A 24 6.66 -23.93 -23.16
N SER A 25 7.11 -23.69 -24.39
CA SER A 25 6.31 -23.88 -25.60
C SER A 25 7.14 -24.52 -26.71
N ASN A 26 7.22 -25.84 -26.64
CA ASN A 26 7.53 -26.69 -27.78
C ASN A 26 6.21 -27.18 -28.39
N ASP A 27 5.91 -26.75 -29.63
CA ASP A 27 5.69 -27.66 -30.77
C ASP A 27 5.18 -26.93 -32.03
N ASN A 28 6.11 -26.77 -32.99
CA ASN A 28 6.04 -27.26 -34.37
C ASN A 28 4.71 -27.20 -35.17
N SER A 29 4.62 -26.25 -36.11
CA SER A 29 4.14 -26.46 -37.49
C SER A 29 4.59 -25.25 -38.33
N GLY A 30 5.30 -25.37 -39.45
CA GLY A 30 4.97 -26.18 -40.61
C GLY A 30 4.23 -25.31 -41.63
N GLY A 31 4.92 -24.41 -42.33
CA GLY A 31 4.29 -23.50 -43.31
C GLY A 31 5.27 -22.87 -44.30
N SER A 32 5.39 -23.52 -45.46
CA SER A 32 6.20 -23.13 -46.61
C SER A 32 5.54 -22.06 -47.49
N GLY A 33 6.36 -21.22 -48.14
CA GLY A 33 6.06 -20.68 -49.47
C GLY A 33 5.88 -19.17 -49.56
N GLY A 34 6.86 -18.49 -50.19
CA GLY A 34 6.77 -17.08 -50.54
C GLY A 34 7.91 -16.66 -51.44
N THR A 35 7.61 -16.51 -52.73
CA THR A 35 8.51 -16.30 -53.86
C THR A 35 9.02 -14.87 -54.03
N ALA A 36 10.27 -14.77 -54.48
CA ALA A 36 10.88 -13.79 -55.39
C ALA A 36 10.21 -12.41 -55.61
N GLY A 37 10.96 -11.36 -55.25
CA GLY A 37 10.79 -9.99 -55.76
C GLY A 37 12.15 -9.37 -56.06
N SER A 38 12.47 -9.24 -57.34
CA SER A 38 13.69 -8.66 -57.90
C SER A 38 13.60 -7.14 -58.07
N GLY A 39 14.70 -6.44 -57.83
CA GLY A 39 15.08 -5.23 -58.59
C GLY A 39 14.83 -3.88 -57.91
N GLY A 40 15.92 -3.19 -57.55
CA GLY A 40 15.88 -1.82 -57.05
C GLY A 40 17.28 -1.24 -56.86
N THR A 41 17.84 -0.74 -57.96
CA THR A 41 18.86 0.32 -58.13
C THR A 41 19.62 0.86 -56.91
N ALA A 42 20.95 0.83 -57.04
CA ALA A 42 21.93 1.50 -56.19
C ALA A 42 21.69 3.02 -56.09
N GLY A 43 21.50 3.50 -54.87
CA GLY A 43 21.53 4.91 -54.49
C GLY A 43 22.63 5.14 -53.45
N SER A 44 23.65 5.89 -53.84
CA SER A 44 24.77 6.34 -53.02
C SER A 44 24.38 7.48 -52.08
N GLY A 45 24.89 7.45 -50.85
CA GLY A 45 25.19 8.65 -50.07
C GLY A 45 24.11 9.10 -49.10
N GLY A 46 24.31 8.75 -47.83
CA GLY A 46 23.58 9.30 -46.70
C GLY A 46 24.21 8.78 -45.41
N SER A 47 25.02 9.61 -44.78
CA SER A 47 25.68 9.35 -43.51
C SER A 47 24.66 8.83 -42.49
N ALA A 48 25.01 7.76 -41.80
CA ALA A 48 24.23 7.22 -40.68
C ALA A 48 24.04 8.32 -39.64
N GLY A 49 22.85 8.93 -39.64
CA GLY A 49 22.35 9.63 -38.47
C GLY A 49 22.18 8.59 -37.40
N GLU A 50 22.84 8.80 -36.26
CA GLU A 50 22.65 8.05 -35.04
C GLU A 50 21.14 7.97 -34.79
N GLY A 51 20.59 6.77 -34.99
CA GLY A 51 19.19 6.50 -34.73
C GLY A 51 18.94 6.85 -33.28
N GLY A 52 18.21 7.95 -33.07
CA GLY A 52 17.67 8.27 -31.76
C GLY A 52 17.00 7.00 -31.27
N MET A 53 17.51 6.49 -30.14
CA MET A 53 16.88 5.39 -29.43
C MET A 53 15.46 5.86 -29.18
N GLY A 54 14.52 5.34 -29.97
CA GLY A 54 13.10 5.48 -29.69
C GLY A 54 12.93 4.91 -28.31
N GLY A 55 12.83 5.78 -27.31
CA GLY A 55 12.57 5.38 -25.95
C GLY A 55 11.37 4.45 -26.01
N ALA A 56 11.53 3.24 -25.46
CA ALA A 56 10.38 2.38 -25.24
C ALA A 56 9.29 3.24 -24.59
N PRO A 57 8.01 3.10 -25.00
CA PRO A 57 6.94 3.81 -24.31
C PRO A 57 7.09 3.52 -22.82
N MET A 58 7.33 4.56 -22.02
CA MET A 58 7.30 4.43 -20.58
C MET A 58 5.85 4.15 -20.22
N GLY A 59 5.63 3.05 -19.53
CA GLY A 59 4.37 2.76 -18.87
C GLY A 59 4.15 3.69 -17.68
N GLU A 60 3.08 3.46 -16.95
CA GLU A 60 2.72 4.27 -15.79
C GLU A 60 2.30 3.37 -14.63
N ALA A 61 2.75 3.74 -13.42
CA ALA A 61 2.29 3.18 -12.17
C ALA A 61 1.45 4.23 -11.44
N THR A 62 0.53 3.77 -10.62
CA THR A 62 -0.31 4.61 -9.77
C THR A 62 0.08 4.45 -8.32
N VAL A 63 0.20 5.56 -7.60
CA VAL A 63 0.50 5.59 -6.17
C VAL A 63 -0.56 6.41 -5.45
N TYR A 64 -1.01 5.91 -4.31
CA TYR A 64 -1.92 6.58 -3.40
C TYR A 64 -1.30 6.61 -2.00
N ALA A 65 -1.41 7.73 -1.30
CA ALA A 65 -0.96 7.83 0.08
C ALA A 65 -2.06 8.38 1.00
N ALA A 66 -2.20 7.80 2.19
CA ALA A 66 -3.10 8.26 3.25
C ALA A 66 -2.35 8.47 4.57
N HIS A 67 -2.73 9.50 5.32
CA HIS A 67 -2.12 9.81 6.60
C HIS A 67 -3.06 9.43 7.77
N LEU A 68 -2.78 8.29 8.41
CA LEU A 68 -3.53 7.79 9.58
C LEU A 68 -2.62 7.66 10.81
N ALA A 69 -1.60 8.50 10.94
CA ALA A 69 -0.69 8.49 12.07
C ALA A 69 -1.03 9.69 12.99
N PRO A 70 -1.83 9.49 14.05
CA PRO A 70 -2.28 10.59 14.89
C PRO A 70 -1.10 11.26 15.63
N GLU A 71 -1.17 12.59 15.79
CA GLU A 71 -0.27 13.39 16.64
C GLU A 71 1.24 13.34 16.31
N VAL A 72 1.62 13.05 15.05
CA VAL A 72 3.04 12.93 14.65
C VAL A 72 3.57 14.15 13.90
N PRO A 73 4.74 14.74 14.28
CA PRO A 73 5.55 14.57 15.49
C PRO A 73 5.12 15.48 16.66
N ALA A 74 4.19 16.41 16.42
CA ALA A 74 3.49 17.20 17.41
C ALA A 74 2.06 17.46 16.90
N ALA A 75 1.09 17.64 17.80
CA ALA A 75 -0.32 17.88 17.46
C ALA A 75 -0.54 19.12 16.57
N GLU A 76 0.44 20.04 16.52
CA GLU A 76 0.43 21.24 15.69
C GLU A 76 1.04 21.04 14.29
N ASP A 77 1.63 19.87 14.01
CA ASP A 77 2.45 19.59 12.82
C ASP A 77 2.00 18.33 12.05
N THR A 78 0.75 17.88 12.19
CA THR A 78 0.24 16.62 11.61
C THR A 78 0.02 16.66 10.09
N ALA A 79 0.56 17.67 9.40
CA ALA A 79 0.49 17.77 7.96
C ALA A 79 1.78 17.18 7.36
N VAL A 80 1.65 16.05 6.66
CA VAL A 80 2.79 15.38 6.02
C VAL A 80 2.85 15.72 4.53
N ALA A 81 4.06 15.76 4.00
CA ALA A 81 4.32 15.85 2.57
C ALA A 81 4.93 14.54 2.07
N ILE A 82 4.64 14.22 0.81
CA ILE A 82 5.22 13.07 0.12
C ILE A 82 6.49 13.52 -0.59
N TYR A 83 7.55 12.74 -0.42
CA TYR A 83 8.83 12.93 -1.09
C TYR A 83 9.03 11.81 -2.10
N VAL A 84 9.51 12.16 -3.30
CA VAL A 84 9.93 11.19 -4.31
C VAL A 84 11.37 11.49 -4.69
N ASN A 85 12.25 10.51 -4.51
CA ASN A 85 13.70 10.62 -4.70
C ASN A 85 14.30 11.79 -3.89
N GLY A 86 13.83 11.95 -2.66
CA GLY A 86 14.25 13.01 -1.73
C GLY A 86 13.69 14.40 -2.03
N GLU A 87 12.87 14.57 -3.07
CA GLU A 87 12.24 15.85 -3.40
C GLU A 87 10.76 15.87 -3.00
N GLU A 88 10.32 16.93 -2.32
CA GLU A 88 8.91 17.12 -1.95
C GLU A 88 8.03 17.26 -3.20
N VAL A 89 7.00 16.42 -3.31
CA VAL A 89 6.03 16.47 -4.41
C VAL A 89 4.95 17.50 -4.09
N THR A 90 5.32 18.78 -4.16
CA THR A 90 4.44 19.92 -3.81
C THR A 90 3.10 19.96 -4.56
N ALA A 91 3.01 19.30 -5.73
CA ALA A 91 1.78 19.16 -6.49
C ALA A 91 0.68 18.35 -5.75
N LEU A 92 1.07 17.50 -4.79
CA LEU A 92 0.15 16.74 -3.95
C LEU A 92 -0.29 17.52 -2.71
N GLY A 93 0.29 18.70 -2.49
CA GLY A 93 0.07 19.49 -1.28
C GLY A 93 0.54 18.76 -0.03
N THR A 94 -0.02 19.18 1.10
CA THR A 94 0.18 18.57 2.40
C THR A 94 -1.03 17.73 2.74
N ILE A 95 -0.82 16.53 3.27
CA ILE A 95 -1.86 15.61 3.70
C ILE A 95 -2.00 15.74 5.22
N SER A 96 -3.14 16.17 5.70
CA SER A 96 -3.43 16.19 7.14
C SER A 96 -3.84 14.80 7.61
N TYR A 97 -3.84 14.58 8.92
CA TYR A 97 -4.42 13.37 9.50
C TYR A 97 -5.87 13.14 9.00
N GLY A 98 -6.16 11.91 8.58
CA GLY A 98 -7.44 11.51 7.97
C GLY A 98 -7.58 11.87 6.48
N GLU A 99 -6.58 12.49 5.86
CA GLU A 99 -6.60 12.85 4.44
C GLU A 99 -5.75 11.89 3.57
N ALA A 100 -5.88 12.04 2.25
CA ALA A 100 -5.09 11.31 1.26
C ALA A 100 -4.76 12.14 0.01
N THR A 101 -3.78 11.69 -0.77
CA THR A 101 -3.31 12.38 -1.99
C THR A 101 -4.22 12.23 -3.20
N GLY A 102 -5.17 11.29 -3.17
CA GLY A 102 -5.69 10.68 -4.38
C GLY A 102 -4.61 9.92 -5.16
N ARG A 103 -4.93 9.48 -6.38
CA ARG A 103 -4.02 8.70 -7.24
C ARG A 103 -3.02 9.59 -7.98
N VAL A 104 -1.75 9.23 -7.88
CA VAL A 104 -0.61 9.93 -8.47
C VAL A 104 0.03 9.02 -9.50
N MET A 105 0.20 9.52 -10.72
CA MET A 105 0.82 8.74 -11.79
C MET A 105 2.33 8.96 -11.81
N LEU A 106 3.09 7.88 -11.77
CA LEU A 106 4.54 7.87 -11.86
C LEU A 106 4.99 7.09 -13.10
N PRO A 107 6.03 7.54 -13.82
CA PRO A 107 6.61 6.76 -14.91
C PRO A 107 7.06 5.36 -14.47
N ALA A 108 6.84 4.35 -15.31
CA ALA A 108 7.25 2.98 -15.04
C ALA A 108 7.74 2.25 -16.32
N PRO A 109 8.57 1.21 -16.23
CA PRO A 109 9.19 0.71 -15.00
C PRO A 109 10.30 1.64 -14.49
N ALA A 110 10.36 1.83 -13.17
CA ALA A 110 11.38 2.64 -12.51
C ALA A 110 11.52 2.27 -11.02
N THR A 111 12.61 2.72 -10.41
CA THR A 111 12.84 2.58 -8.97
C THR A 111 12.77 3.96 -8.33
N TYR A 112 12.04 4.05 -7.22
CA TYR A 112 11.80 5.29 -6.48
C TYR A 112 12.19 5.15 -5.02
N ASP A 113 12.73 6.22 -4.45
CA ASP A 113 12.73 6.40 -3.00
C ASP A 113 11.48 7.20 -2.63
N ILE A 114 10.56 6.59 -1.89
CA ILE A 114 9.29 7.22 -1.50
C ILE A 114 9.35 7.56 -0.03
N GLY A 115 9.24 8.85 0.29
CA GLY A 115 9.33 9.34 1.65
C GLY A 115 8.08 10.04 2.13
N ILE A 116 7.91 10.07 3.45
CA ILE A 116 6.89 10.84 4.17
C ILE A 116 7.64 11.73 5.16
N GLY A 117 7.39 13.03 5.12
CA GLY A 117 8.03 14.00 6.02
C GLY A 117 7.13 15.18 6.36
N LEU A 118 7.66 16.13 7.12
CA LEU A 118 6.95 17.38 7.40
C LEU A 118 6.93 18.26 6.15
N ALA A 119 5.80 18.91 5.90
CA ALA A 119 5.70 19.90 4.83
C ALA A 119 6.75 21.01 4.97
N GLY A 120 7.52 21.27 3.91
CA GLY A 120 8.59 22.27 3.92
C GLY A 120 9.80 21.91 4.80
N GLY A 121 9.91 20.65 5.23
CA GLY A 121 11.06 20.13 5.98
C GLY A 121 12.28 19.87 5.10
N ASP A 122 13.42 19.55 5.74
CA ASP A 122 14.70 19.26 5.07
C ASP A 122 14.76 17.86 4.40
N GLY A 123 13.65 17.12 4.35
CA GLY A 123 13.55 15.78 3.78
C GLY A 123 12.52 14.89 4.49
N PRO A 124 12.39 13.62 4.06
CA PRO A 124 11.45 12.68 4.66
C PRO A 124 11.85 12.30 6.10
N LEU A 125 10.86 12.13 6.97
CA LEU A 125 11.00 11.52 8.29
C LEU A 125 11.12 10.00 8.20
N LEU A 126 10.41 9.41 7.24
CA LEU A 126 10.44 8.00 6.88
C LEU A 126 10.67 7.89 5.38
N GLU A 127 11.60 7.06 4.95
CA GLU A 127 11.91 6.83 3.54
C GLU A 127 11.90 5.33 3.24
N LEU A 128 11.09 4.94 2.27
CA LEU A 128 11.11 3.63 1.63
C LEU A 128 12.03 3.72 0.43
N THR A 129 13.24 3.20 0.56
CA THR A 129 14.24 3.24 -0.52
C THR A 129 14.06 2.07 -1.48
N GLY A 130 14.25 2.31 -2.77
CA GLY A 130 14.30 1.23 -3.75
C GLY A 130 12.95 0.60 -4.10
N VAL A 131 11.86 1.36 -4.01
CA VAL A 131 10.53 0.91 -4.43
C VAL A 131 10.51 0.75 -5.94
N GLU A 132 10.53 -0.49 -6.40
CA GLU A 132 10.38 -0.82 -7.81
C GLU A 132 8.90 -0.72 -8.20
N LEU A 133 8.61 0.12 -9.21
CA LEU A 133 7.30 0.23 -9.83
C LEU A 133 7.37 -0.28 -11.26
N ASN A 134 6.44 -1.15 -11.61
CA ASN A 134 6.24 -1.70 -12.95
C ASN A 134 5.06 -1.02 -13.63
N ASP A 135 5.00 -1.16 -14.95
CA ASP A 135 3.85 -0.68 -15.71
C ASP A 135 2.56 -1.34 -15.21
N GLY A 136 1.57 -0.52 -14.86
CA GLY A 136 0.27 -0.96 -14.33
C GLY A 136 0.23 -1.26 -12.84
N ASP A 137 1.32 -1.09 -12.09
CA ASP A 137 1.27 -1.20 -10.63
C ASP A 137 0.30 -0.14 -10.05
N ASP A 138 -0.56 -0.54 -9.10
CA ASP A 138 -1.42 0.36 -8.31
C ASP A 138 -1.09 0.14 -6.84
N ILE A 139 -0.42 1.11 -6.21
CA ILE A 139 0.16 0.97 -4.86
C ILE A 139 -0.51 1.95 -3.91
N ALA A 140 -0.93 1.46 -2.73
CA ALA A 140 -1.30 2.31 -1.61
C ALA A 140 -0.24 2.29 -0.52
N ALA A 141 0.08 3.46 0.03
CA ALA A 141 0.88 3.64 1.22
C ALA A 141 0.02 4.28 2.33
N VAL A 142 -0.06 3.65 3.50
CA VAL A 142 -0.84 4.17 4.62
C VAL A 142 0.07 4.37 5.81
N ALA A 143 0.25 5.63 6.20
CA ALA A 143 1.05 5.99 7.36
C ALA A 143 0.27 5.69 8.65
N TYR A 144 0.94 5.07 9.62
CA TYR A 144 0.41 4.81 10.96
C TYR A 144 1.43 5.20 12.02
N ARG A 145 0.95 5.45 13.24
CA ARG A 145 1.82 5.84 14.34
C ARG A 145 2.55 4.62 14.91
N THR A 146 3.81 4.81 15.29
CA THR A 146 4.55 3.82 16.09
C THR A 146 4.90 4.39 17.48
N ASN A 147 6.17 4.34 17.88
CA ASN A 147 6.66 4.77 19.19
C ASN A 147 7.56 6.03 19.11
N GLU A 148 7.97 6.52 20.28
CA GLU A 148 8.64 7.83 20.46
C GLU A 148 9.90 8.09 19.62
N MET A 149 10.56 7.06 19.06
CA MET A 149 11.86 7.23 18.39
C MET A 149 11.74 7.56 16.90
N LEU A 150 10.73 7.00 16.22
CA LEU A 150 10.34 7.30 14.83
C LEU A 150 8.81 7.15 14.77
N PRO A 151 8.05 8.19 15.14
CA PRO A 151 6.63 8.06 15.44
C PRO A 151 5.74 7.67 14.26
N VAL A 152 6.26 7.51 13.04
CA VAL A 152 5.51 7.06 11.86
C VAL A 152 6.19 5.85 11.22
N ASN A 153 5.37 4.89 10.80
CA ASN A 153 5.73 3.84 9.85
C ASN A 153 4.64 3.73 8.77
N VAL A 154 4.84 2.90 7.75
CA VAL A 154 3.93 2.80 6.59
C VAL A 154 3.59 1.35 6.30
N PHE A 155 2.31 1.10 6.04
CA PHE A 155 1.84 -0.10 5.36
C PHE A 155 1.80 0.14 3.87
N THR A 156 2.28 -0.81 3.08
CA THR A 156 2.21 -0.75 1.61
C THR A 156 1.35 -1.89 1.09
N TYR A 157 0.51 -1.60 0.10
CA TYR A 157 -0.39 -2.57 -0.53
C TYR A 157 -0.28 -2.47 -2.04
N ASN A 158 -0.31 -3.62 -2.72
CA ASN A 158 -0.58 -3.68 -4.14
C ASN A 158 -2.08 -3.85 -4.34
N LEU A 159 -2.73 -2.82 -4.87
CA LEU A 159 -4.17 -2.75 -5.11
C LEU A 159 -4.62 -3.49 -6.36
N SER A 160 -3.72 -4.19 -7.06
CA SER A 160 -4.06 -5.00 -8.22
C SER A 160 -5.22 -5.93 -7.92
N THR A 161 -6.19 -5.91 -8.82
CA THR A 161 -7.35 -6.82 -8.84
C THR A 161 -7.10 -8.04 -9.73
N GLU A 162 -5.85 -8.24 -10.18
CA GLU A 162 -5.49 -9.45 -10.91
C GLU A 162 -5.79 -10.71 -10.08
N GLY A 163 -6.37 -11.71 -10.75
CA GLY A 163 -6.78 -12.96 -10.14
C GLY A 163 -8.05 -12.90 -9.28
N LEU A 164 -8.65 -11.71 -9.13
CA LEU A 164 -9.90 -11.56 -8.38
C LEU A 164 -11.07 -12.22 -9.12
N ALA A 165 -11.86 -13.00 -8.39
CA ALA A 165 -13.05 -13.64 -8.95
C ALA A 165 -14.11 -12.60 -9.31
N SER A 166 -14.85 -12.83 -10.39
CA SER A 166 -15.95 -11.94 -10.79
C SER A 166 -17.00 -11.84 -9.68
N GLY A 167 -17.34 -10.61 -9.30
CA GLY A 167 -18.28 -10.34 -8.21
C GLY A 167 -17.65 -10.32 -6.82
N SER A 168 -16.32 -10.38 -6.72
CA SER A 168 -15.56 -10.23 -5.48
C SER A 168 -14.81 -8.90 -5.42
N GLY A 169 -14.50 -8.45 -4.21
CA GLY A 169 -13.55 -7.38 -3.92
C GLY A 169 -12.37 -7.92 -3.10
N ARG A 170 -11.24 -7.21 -3.09
CA ARG A 170 -10.06 -7.55 -2.29
C ARG A 170 -10.02 -6.69 -1.04
N VAL A 171 -9.74 -7.30 0.11
CA VAL A 171 -9.63 -6.58 1.39
C VAL A 171 -8.22 -6.70 1.93
N PHE A 172 -7.65 -5.56 2.30
CA PHE A 172 -6.43 -5.47 3.08
C PHE A 172 -6.79 -5.02 4.49
N VAL A 173 -6.23 -5.67 5.50
CA VAL A 173 -6.42 -5.30 6.91
C VAL A 173 -5.05 -5.06 7.53
N SER A 174 -4.91 -4.01 8.34
CA SER A 174 -3.64 -3.73 9.04
C SER A 174 -3.84 -3.18 10.44
N HIS A 175 -2.86 -3.48 11.30
CA HIS A 175 -2.88 -3.13 12.70
C HIS A 175 -1.90 -2.00 13.02
N GLY A 176 -2.37 -0.76 13.02
CA GLY A 176 -1.59 0.43 13.38
C GLY A 176 -1.75 0.90 14.83
N ALA A 177 -2.61 0.26 15.64
CA ALA A 177 -2.82 0.65 17.04
C ALA A 177 -1.65 0.19 17.92
N ASN A 178 -0.79 1.13 18.34
CA ASN A 178 0.39 0.83 19.15
C ASN A 178 0.09 0.96 20.64
N ASP A 179 -0.76 0.09 21.18
CA ASP A 179 -1.09 0.00 22.60
C ASP A 179 -0.97 -1.45 23.07
N SER A 180 -0.41 -1.64 24.27
CA SER A 180 -0.17 -2.98 24.82
C SER A 180 -1.45 -3.74 25.17
N ALA A 181 -2.55 -3.04 25.40
CA ALA A 181 -3.88 -3.62 25.55
C ALA A 181 -4.56 -3.90 24.21
N LEU A 182 -3.97 -3.53 23.06
CA LEU A 182 -4.45 -3.85 21.72
C LEU A 182 -3.45 -4.72 20.95
N ASP A 183 -2.48 -5.38 21.59
CA ASP A 183 -1.48 -6.19 20.88
C ASP A 183 -1.29 -7.57 21.54
N PRO A 184 -1.82 -8.66 20.94
CA PRO A 184 -2.53 -8.73 19.65
C PRO A 184 -4.04 -8.46 19.74
N VAL A 185 -4.71 -8.32 18.58
CA VAL A 185 -6.18 -8.36 18.45
C VAL A 185 -6.64 -9.48 17.51
N ASN A 186 -7.88 -9.91 17.65
CA ASN A 186 -8.60 -10.74 16.70
C ASN A 186 -9.38 -9.85 15.71
N ILE A 187 -9.27 -10.11 14.41
CA ILE A 187 -10.16 -9.51 13.40
C ILE A 187 -11.34 -10.44 13.20
N SER A 188 -12.56 -9.95 13.40
CA SER A 188 -13.77 -10.75 13.34
C SER A 188 -14.75 -10.27 12.29
N LEU A 189 -15.50 -11.23 11.73
CA LEU A 189 -16.65 -11.02 10.85
C LEU A 189 -17.92 -11.40 11.60
N GLY A 190 -18.89 -10.50 11.62
CA GLY A 190 -20.24 -10.78 12.13
C GLY A 190 -20.71 -9.80 13.19
N GLU A 191 -21.96 -9.98 13.61
CA GLU A 191 -22.54 -9.38 14.81
C GLU A 191 -22.89 -10.51 15.79
N ASP A 192 -22.95 -10.19 17.09
CA ASP A 192 -23.38 -11.12 18.15
C ASP A 192 -24.71 -11.80 17.79
N PRO A 193 -24.83 -13.15 17.82
CA PRO A 193 -23.92 -14.15 18.41
C PRO A 193 -23.04 -14.92 17.43
N ASP A 194 -23.03 -14.54 16.15
CA ASP A 194 -22.37 -15.30 15.08
C ASP A 194 -20.99 -14.71 14.72
N CYS A 195 -20.36 -13.99 15.66
CA CYS A 195 -19.01 -13.43 15.52
C CYS A 195 -18.02 -14.56 15.23
N SER A 196 -17.45 -14.54 14.02
CA SER A 196 -16.45 -15.49 13.56
C SER A 196 -15.10 -14.80 13.43
N THR A 197 -14.07 -15.34 14.06
CA THR A 197 -12.71 -14.82 13.93
C THR A 197 -12.20 -15.08 12.52
N LEU A 198 -11.87 -14.01 11.80
CA LEU A 198 -11.28 -14.04 10.47
C LEU A 198 -9.76 -14.14 10.54
N LEU A 199 -9.12 -13.30 11.36
CA LEU A 199 -7.68 -13.28 11.57
C LEU A 199 -7.40 -13.31 13.09
N PRO A 200 -6.99 -14.45 13.65
CA PRO A 200 -6.65 -14.54 15.06
C PRO A 200 -5.25 -13.96 15.33
N ASP A 201 -5.02 -13.49 16.56
CA ASP A 201 -3.70 -13.06 17.06
C ASP A 201 -2.99 -12.04 16.12
N PHE A 202 -3.74 -11.11 15.56
CA PHE A 202 -3.27 -10.10 14.61
C PHE A 202 -2.47 -9.01 15.34
N ALA A 203 -1.14 -9.14 15.31
CA ALA A 203 -0.22 -8.30 16.06
C ALA A 203 -0.05 -6.89 15.46
N PHE A 204 0.39 -5.93 16.29
CA PHE A 204 0.77 -4.59 15.84
C PHE A 204 1.81 -4.60 14.72
N GLY A 205 1.63 -3.72 13.73
CA GLY A 205 2.53 -3.55 12.59
C GLY A 205 2.40 -4.65 11.53
N THR A 206 1.38 -5.51 11.63
CA THR A 206 1.11 -6.57 10.64
C THR A 206 0.01 -6.18 9.66
N THR A 207 0.01 -6.86 8.50
CA THR A 207 -0.97 -6.71 7.42
C THR A 207 -1.53 -8.08 7.03
N ALA A 208 -2.76 -8.10 6.53
CA ALA A 208 -3.42 -9.26 5.93
C ALA A 208 -3.98 -8.89 4.56
N PRO A 209 -3.70 -9.67 3.49
CA PRO A 209 -2.70 -10.75 3.47
C PRO A 209 -1.30 -10.26 3.85
N GLY A 210 -0.54 -11.14 4.51
CA GLY A 210 0.89 -10.98 4.71
C GLY A 210 1.67 -11.42 3.47
N GLU A 211 2.99 -11.23 3.49
CA GLU A 211 3.86 -11.67 2.40
C GLU A 211 3.72 -13.19 2.17
N GLY A 212 3.33 -13.59 0.95
CA GLY A 212 3.17 -14.99 0.56
C GLY A 212 1.88 -15.67 1.04
N GLU A 213 1.02 -14.95 1.77
CA GLU A 213 -0.29 -15.44 2.18
C GLU A 213 -1.34 -15.20 1.07
N PRO A 214 -2.40 -16.03 0.99
CA PRO A 214 -3.46 -15.83 0.01
C PRO A 214 -4.22 -14.53 0.27
N ASN A 215 -4.64 -13.87 -0.80
CA ASN A 215 -5.45 -12.65 -0.71
C ASN A 215 -6.77 -12.91 0.02
N LEU A 216 -7.19 -11.94 0.83
CA LEU A 216 -8.53 -11.89 1.41
C LEU A 216 -9.51 -11.34 0.38
N ASP A 217 -9.98 -12.23 -0.49
CA ASP A 217 -10.97 -11.91 -1.52
C ASP A 217 -12.37 -12.27 -1.01
N LEU A 218 -13.23 -11.26 -0.84
CA LEU A 218 -14.59 -11.41 -0.33
C LEU A 218 -15.61 -11.15 -1.44
N ALA A 219 -16.78 -11.79 -1.36
CA ALA A 219 -17.86 -11.49 -2.30
C ALA A 219 -18.32 -10.03 -2.12
N ALA A 220 -18.86 -9.40 -3.16
CA ALA A 220 -19.36 -8.04 -3.02
C ALA A 220 -20.56 -8.01 -2.06
N ASP A 221 -20.37 -7.39 -0.89
CA ASP A 221 -21.36 -7.23 0.18
C ASP A 221 -20.87 -6.16 1.18
N THR A 222 -21.64 -5.87 2.21
CA THR A 222 -21.18 -5.09 3.37
C THR A 222 -20.87 -6.03 4.53
N TYR A 223 -19.61 -6.05 4.96
CA TYR A 223 -19.15 -6.95 6.01
C TYR A 223 -19.03 -6.21 7.34
N PRO A 224 -19.65 -6.71 8.43
CA PRO A 224 -19.38 -6.21 9.77
C PRO A 224 -17.99 -6.68 10.20
N ILE A 225 -16.99 -5.80 10.07
CA ILE A 225 -15.61 -6.04 10.49
C ILE A 225 -15.38 -5.35 11.83
N GLY A 226 -14.81 -6.06 12.79
CA GLY A 226 -14.41 -5.51 14.07
C GLY A 226 -13.05 -6.02 14.55
N PHE A 227 -12.52 -5.32 15.54
CA PHE A 227 -11.28 -5.64 16.23
C PHE A 227 -11.66 -6.04 17.65
N ASP A 228 -11.22 -7.22 18.05
CA ASP A 228 -11.52 -7.83 19.33
C ASP A 228 -10.23 -8.06 20.11
N VAL A 229 -10.22 -7.63 21.36
CA VAL A 229 -9.05 -7.67 22.25
C VAL A 229 -9.07 -8.93 23.12
N ALA A 230 -10.24 -9.55 23.28
CA ALA A 230 -10.43 -10.76 24.06
C ALA A 230 -10.66 -11.97 23.13
N ASP A 231 -10.55 -13.19 23.66
CA ASP A 231 -10.78 -14.43 22.89
C ASP A 231 -12.23 -14.92 23.00
N ASP A 232 -13.09 -14.15 23.68
CA ASP A 232 -14.30 -14.68 24.30
C ASP A 232 -15.61 -13.93 23.99
N GLU A 233 -15.60 -12.76 23.33
CA GLU A 233 -16.84 -12.03 22.97
C GLU A 233 -16.77 -11.37 21.58
N CYS A 234 -17.86 -10.74 21.14
CA CYS A 234 -17.88 -9.99 19.88
C CYS A 234 -16.99 -8.74 19.95
N PRO A 235 -16.59 -8.15 18.81
CA PRO A 235 -15.56 -7.11 18.79
C PRO A 235 -15.88 -5.92 19.70
N GLU A 236 -14.91 -5.56 20.56
CA GLU A 236 -14.98 -4.41 21.45
C GLU A 236 -14.84 -3.07 20.70
N VAL A 237 -14.19 -3.13 19.53
CA VAL A 237 -14.03 -2.00 18.59
C VAL A 237 -14.69 -2.40 17.27
N GLY A 238 -15.91 -1.92 17.07
CA GLY A 238 -16.78 -2.32 15.96
C GLY A 238 -17.97 -3.16 16.45
N PRO A 239 -18.62 -3.93 15.57
CA PRO A 239 -18.32 -4.06 14.15
C PRO A 239 -18.75 -2.83 13.34
N VAL A 240 -18.06 -2.55 12.24
CA VAL A 240 -18.48 -1.55 11.25
C VAL A 240 -18.73 -2.21 9.90
N GLY A 241 -19.77 -1.75 9.22
CA GLY A 241 -20.07 -2.18 7.86
C GLY A 241 -19.02 -1.67 6.87
N VAL A 242 -18.08 -2.54 6.52
CA VAL A 242 -17.07 -2.28 5.48
C VAL A 242 -17.66 -2.71 4.13
N PRO A 243 -17.89 -1.79 3.19
CA PRO A 243 -18.40 -2.13 1.88
C PRO A 243 -17.30 -2.79 1.05
N VAL A 244 -17.55 -4.00 0.57
CA VAL A 244 -16.75 -4.68 -0.43
C VAL A 244 -17.51 -4.59 -1.75
N THR A 245 -16.97 -3.85 -2.70
CA THR A 245 -17.53 -3.74 -4.05
C THR A 245 -16.80 -4.65 -5.01
N ALA A 246 -17.53 -5.15 -6.02
CA ALA A 246 -16.93 -5.99 -7.05
C ALA A 246 -15.82 -5.25 -7.80
N ASP A 247 -14.73 -5.96 -8.09
CA ASP A 247 -13.56 -5.45 -8.83
C ASP A 247 -12.86 -4.26 -8.15
N VAL A 248 -13.03 -4.11 -6.83
CA VAL A 248 -12.46 -3.02 -6.03
C VAL A 248 -11.68 -3.56 -4.85
N THR A 249 -10.66 -2.79 -4.46
CA THR A 249 -9.85 -3.03 -3.28
C THR A 249 -10.28 -2.13 -2.13
N SER A 250 -10.39 -2.69 -0.92
CA SER A 250 -10.63 -1.95 0.33
C SER A 250 -9.47 -2.15 1.29
N ILE A 251 -9.06 -1.10 1.99
CA ILE A 251 -8.05 -1.15 3.06
C ILE A 251 -8.74 -0.78 4.36
N VAL A 252 -8.54 -1.58 5.40
CA VAL A 252 -9.05 -1.35 6.74
C VAL A 252 -7.87 -1.24 7.69
N VAL A 253 -7.78 -0.14 8.44
CA VAL A 253 -6.66 0.10 9.37
C VAL A 253 -7.21 0.48 10.74
N ALA A 254 -6.81 -0.25 11.77
CA ALA A 254 -7.00 0.18 13.15
C ALA A 254 -5.82 1.03 13.59
N VAL A 255 -6.10 2.14 14.27
CA VAL A 255 -5.10 3.03 14.88
C VAL A 255 -5.53 3.35 16.30
N ASP A 256 -4.61 3.71 17.17
CA ASP A 256 -4.93 4.24 18.50
C ASP A 256 -4.56 5.72 18.51
N GLU A 257 -5.56 6.58 18.68
CA GLU A 257 -5.37 8.03 18.73
C GLU A 257 -4.76 8.47 20.04
N ASN A 258 -4.93 7.70 21.11
CA ASN A 258 -4.30 8.06 22.36
C ASN A 258 -2.80 7.82 22.30
N THR A 259 -2.05 8.82 22.74
CA THR A 259 -0.60 8.75 22.81
C THR A 259 -0.09 8.18 24.12
N ALA A 260 -0.95 8.01 25.13
CA ALA A 260 -0.64 7.45 26.44
C ALA A 260 -0.98 5.95 26.54
N ASP A 261 0.03 5.12 26.85
CA ASP A 261 -0.11 3.67 27.05
C ASP A 261 -1.16 3.33 28.14
N GLY A 262 -2.12 2.48 27.79
CA GLY A 262 -3.15 1.95 28.70
C GLY A 262 -4.44 2.77 28.79
N GLU A 263 -4.58 3.83 27.99
CA GLU A 263 -5.85 4.54 27.81
C GLU A 263 -6.27 4.43 26.34
N LEU A 264 -7.23 3.55 26.07
CA LEU A 264 -7.63 3.16 24.72
C LEU A 264 -8.46 4.24 24.02
N ASP A 265 -8.01 4.72 22.87
CA ASP A 265 -8.83 5.48 21.91
C ASP A 265 -8.70 4.92 20.48
N PRO A 266 -9.11 3.65 20.27
CA PRO A 266 -8.97 3.00 18.98
C PRO A 266 -9.94 3.58 17.96
N GLN A 267 -9.41 3.95 16.80
CA GLN A 267 -10.17 4.30 15.62
C GLN A 267 -10.00 3.26 14.52
N LEU A 268 -11.10 3.06 13.78
CA LEU A 268 -11.11 2.24 12.59
C LEU A 268 -11.25 3.13 11.37
N TRP A 269 -10.37 2.94 10.40
CA TRP A 269 -10.40 3.66 9.13
C TRP A 269 -10.63 2.67 7.99
N ALA A 270 -11.46 3.06 7.02
CA ALA A 270 -11.57 2.36 5.75
C ALA A 270 -11.25 3.28 4.57
N ILE A 271 -10.52 2.73 3.61
CA ILE A 271 -10.21 3.36 2.33
C ILE A 271 -10.73 2.42 1.26
N VAL A 272 -11.72 2.86 0.48
CA VAL A 272 -12.36 2.05 -0.57
C VAL A 272 -11.92 2.59 -1.92
N ASP A 273 -11.38 1.72 -2.78
CA ASP A 273 -10.86 2.06 -4.12
C ASP A 273 -9.85 3.20 -4.13
N ALA A 274 -8.96 3.27 -3.12
CA ALA A 274 -8.04 4.40 -2.97
C ALA A 274 -8.75 5.78 -3.03
N GLY A 275 -10.00 5.83 -2.57
CA GLY A 275 -10.74 7.06 -2.30
C GLY A 275 -10.35 7.68 -0.97
N ASP A 276 -11.05 8.73 -0.54
CA ASP A 276 -10.75 9.39 0.73
C ASP A 276 -10.90 8.41 1.92
N PRO A 277 -10.02 8.47 2.93
CA PRO A 277 -10.18 7.71 4.17
C PRO A 277 -11.48 8.09 4.87
N ILE A 278 -12.21 7.08 5.33
CA ILE A 278 -13.45 7.23 6.08
C ILE A 278 -13.22 6.69 7.49
N ALA A 279 -13.33 7.55 8.49
CA ALA A 279 -13.41 7.12 9.89
C ALA A 279 -14.71 6.34 10.08
N LEU A 280 -14.58 5.09 10.49
CA LEU A 280 -15.67 4.13 10.64
C LEU A 280 -16.18 4.08 12.09
N ILE A 281 -15.35 4.47 13.05
CA ILE A 281 -15.73 4.64 14.46
C ILE A 281 -15.12 5.95 14.94
N GLU A 282 -15.97 6.89 15.36
CA GLU A 282 -15.61 8.00 16.24
C GLU A 282 -16.24 7.67 17.60
N LYS A 283 -15.45 7.47 18.65
CA LYS A 283 -15.98 7.28 20.01
C LYS A 283 -16.23 8.62 20.70
#